data_AF-F0G6S8-F1
#
_entry.id   AF-F0G6S8-F1
#
_cell.length_a   1.000
_cell.length_b   1.000
_cell.length_c   1.000
_cell.angle_alpha   90.00
_cell.angle_beta   90.00
_cell.angle_gamma   90.00
#
_symmetry.space_group_name_H-M   'P 1'
#
loop_
_entity.id
_entity.type
_entity.pdbx_description
1 polymer ?
#
loop_
_entity_poly.entity_id
_entity_poly.type
_entity_poly.pdbx_seq_one_letter_code
_entity_poly.pdbx_strand_id
1 'polypeptide(L)'
;GWLDGEHDRNLLRFTFMSPAARTLIVDWDTRARRLAAEFRADSIRHLADAPTRALIDALTAGSDAFAQYWASQDVFEREGGLREFDHPQHGRLVYQQITLKPAHREDLKLVVLVRD
;
A
#
# COMPACT_ATOMS: atom_id res chain seq x y z
N GLY A 1 -10.43 -12.06 -3.48
CA GLY A 1 -9.36 -11.06 -3.64
C GLY A 1 -8.20 -11.39 -2.73
N TRP A 2 -7.07 -10.68 -2.84
CA TRP A 2 -5.88 -10.97 -2.00
C TRP A 2 -6.11 -10.81 -0.48
N LEU A 3 -7.22 -10.18 -0.08
CA LEU A 3 -7.70 -10.08 1.31
C LEU A 3 -8.54 -11.27 1.78
N ASP A 4 -8.94 -12.17 0.88
CA ASP A 4 -9.78 -13.33 1.21
C ASP A 4 -8.87 -14.51 1.60
N GLY A 5 -9.00 -15.02 2.83
CA GLY A 5 -8.23 -16.16 3.35
C GLY A 5 -7.55 -15.90 4.71
N GLU A 6 -6.71 -16.84 5.15
CA GLU A 6 -5.86 -16.74 6.35
C GLU A 6 -4.52 -16.00 6.09
N HIS A 7 -4.47 -15.22 5.01
CA HIS A 7 -3.27 -14.46 4.68
C HIS A 7 -3.15 -13.20 5.54
N ASP A 8 -1.91 -12.79 5.78
CA ASP A 8 -1.61 -11.53 6.45
C ASP A 8 -2.30 -10.37 5.72
N ARG A 9 -3.16 -9.65 6.45
CA ARG A 9 -4.02 -8.56 5.93
C ARG A 9 -3.28 -7.22 5.89
N ASN A 10 -1.96 -7.24 5.81
CA ASN A 10 -1.13 -6.04 5.73
C ASN A 10 -0.75 -5.72 4.28
N LEU A 11 -1.25 -4.60 3.76
CA LEU A 11 -1.00 -4.16 2.38
C LEU A 11 0.48 -3.92 2.09
N LEU A 12 1.26 -3.40 3.05
CA LEU A 12 2.70 -3.20 2.83
C LEU A 12 3.41 -4.54 2.66
N ARG A 13 3.11 -5.52 3.52
CA ARG A 13 3.69 -6.85 3.40
C ARG A 13 3.30 -7.50 2.08
N PHE A 14 2.05 -7.41 1.66
CA PHE A 14 1.66 -7.89 0.34
C PHE A 14 2.45 -7.19 -0.78
N THR A 15 2.43 -5.86 -0.83
CA THR A 15 3.07 -5.09 -1.91
C THR A 15 4.58 -5.34 -2.01
N PHE A 16 5.28 -5.43 -0.88
CA PHE A 16 6.75 -5.47 -0.85
C PHE A 16 7.37 -6.87 -0.67
N MET A 17 6.62 -7.83 -0.13
CA MET A 17 7.13 -9.17 0.18
C MET A 17 6.47 -10.28 -0.63
N SER A 18 5.30 -10.04 -1.24
CA SER A 18 4.63 -11.05 -2.08
C SER A 18 5.05 -10.93 -3.55
N PRO A 19 5.55 -12.00 -4.17
CA PRO A 19 5.77 -12.02 -5.63
C PRO A 19 4.49 -11.77 -6.42
N ALA A 20 3.33 -12.15 -5.88
CA ALA A 20 2.03 -11.93 -6.53
C ALA A 20 1.68 -10.45 -6.69
N ALA A 21 2.21 -9.56 -5.83
CA ALA A 21 1.97 -8.13 -5.98
C ALA A 21 2.64 -7.58 -7.24
N ARG A 22 3.81 -8.10 -7.63
CA ARG A 22 4.57 -7.67 -8.81
C ARG A 22 3.85 -8.02 -10.12
N THR A 23 3.05 -9.07 -10.13
CA THR A 23 2.28 -9.50 -11.30
C THR A 23 0.87 -8.94 -11.29
N LEU A 24 0.26 -8.74 -10.12
CA LEU A 24 -1.09 -8.23 -9.99
C LEU A 24 -1.18 -6.72 -10.15
N ILE A 25 -0.24 -5.96 -9.55
CA ILE A 25 -0.31 -4.50 -9.51
C ILE A 25 0.36 -3.92 -10.75
N VAL A 26 -0.44 -3.20 -11.52
CA VAL A 26 0.03 -2.48 -12.70
C VAL A 26 0.85 -1.29 -12.25
N ASP A 27 1.97 -1.06 -12.94
CA ASP A 27 2.90 0.03 -12.61
C ASP A 27 3.34 -0.05 -11.14
N TRP A 28 3.71 -1.28 -10.73
CA TRP A 28 4.03 -1.62 -9.34
C TRP A 28 5.05 -0.66 -8.71
N ASP A 29 6.07 -0.21 -9.44
CA ASP A 29 7.12 0.67 -8.91
C ASP A 29 6.54 2.02 -8.46
N THR A 30 5.73 2.66 -9.30
CA THR A 30 5.02 3.89 -8.96
C THR A 30 4.07 3.67 -7.78
N ARG A 31 3.37 2.52 -7.74
CA ARG A 31 2.45 2.19 -6.63
C ARG A 31 3.16 1.97 -5.32
N ALA A 32 4.27 1.24 -5.34
CA ALA A 32 5.05 0.91 -4.17
C ALA A 32 5.70 2.17 -3.58
N ARG A 33 6.30 3.04 -4.41
CA ARG A 33 6.83 4.35 -3.97
C ARG A 33 5.79 5.18 -3.26
N ARG A 34 4.62 5.32 -3.89
CA ARG A 34 3.51 6.09 -3.30
C ARG A 34 3.02 5.48 -1.99
N LEU A 35 2.85 4.15 -1.93
CA LEU A 35 2.41 3.48 -0.71
C LEU A 35 3.42 3.66 0.44
N ALA A 36 4.72 3.61 0.16
CA ALA A 36 5.75 3.88 1.18
C ALA A 36 5.71 5.33 1.67
N ALA A 37 5.52 6.30 0.78
CA ALA A 37 5.37 7.71 1.14
C ALA A 37 4.11 7.97 1.97
N GLU A 38 2.97 7.40 1.58
CA GLU A 38 1.71 7.46 2.35
C GLU A 38 1.88 6.84 3.73
N PHE A 39 2.48 5.66 3.82
CA PHE A 39 2.74 5.01 5.11
C PHE A 39 3.68 5.83 5.99
N ARG A 40 4.72 6.45 5.42
CA ARG A 40 5.62 7.34 6.15
C ARG A 40 4.86 8.50 6.75
N ALA A 41 4.05 9.21 5.95
CA ALA A 41 3.24 10.32 6.42
C ALA A 41 2.25 9.90 7.52
N ASP A 42 1.53 8.78 7.33
CA ASP A 42 0.56 8.25 8.29
C ASP A 42 1.23 7.79 9.60
N SER A 43 2.48 7.33 9.54
CA SER A 43 3.19 6.72 10.69
C SER A 43 4.05 7.69 11.49
N ILE A 44 4.22 8.95 11.07
CA ILE A 44 5.13 9.92 11.74
C ILE A 44 4.90 9.97 13.25
N ARG A 45 3.64 9.96 13.69
CA ARG A 45 3.27 10.03 15.12
C ARG A 45 3.49 8.72 15.89
N HIS A 46 3.71 7.62 15.18
CA HIS A 46 3.77 6.25 15.70
C HIS A 46 5.11 5.56 15.44
N LEU A 47 6.13 6.27 14.93
CA LEU A 47 7.46 5.70 14.63
C LEU A 47 8.17 5.12 15.87
N ALA A 48 7.83 5.63 17.05
CA ALA A 48 8.37 5.14 18.31
C ALA A 48 7.66 3.87 18.83
N ASP A 49 6.49 3.55 18.29
CA ASP A 49 5.67 2.43 18.77
C ASP A 49 6.26 1.10 18.29
N ALA A 50 6.41 0.15 19.22
CA ALA A 50 7.04 -1.15 18.95
C ALA A 50 6.45 -1.89 17.73
N PRO A 51 5.11 -1.95 17.53
CA PRO A 51 4.53 -2.61 16.37
C PRO A 51 4.91 -1.94 15.03
N THR A 52 4.88 -0.60 14.99
CA THR A 52 5.21 0.18 13.79
C THR A 52 6.68 0.00 13.42
N ARG A 53 7.57 0.11 14.42
CA ARG A 53 9.02 -0.08 14.20
C ARG A 53 9.33 -1.49 13.71
N ALA A 54 8.76 -2.52 14.34
CA ALA A 54 8.96 -3.90 13.92
C ALA A 54 8.49 -4.15 12.48
N LEU A 55 7.41 -3.51 12.04
CA LEU A 55 6.96 -3.58 10.65
C LEU A 55 7.94 -2.91 9.69
N ILE A 56 8.41 -1.70 10.00
CA ILE A 56 9.40 -0.97 9.18
C ILE A 56 10.70 -1.77 9.06
N ASP A 57 11.21 -2.31 10.18
CA ASP A 57 12.44 -3.10 10.21
C ASP A 57 12.30 -4.36 9.36
N ALA A 58 11.18 -5.10 9.51
CA ALA A 58 10.93 -6.31 8.73
C ALA A 58 10.81 -6.02 7.22
N LEU A 59 10.12 -4.94 6.83
CA LEU A 59 9.99 -4.56 5.43
C LEU A 59 11.32 -4.07 4.83
N THR A 60 12.10 -3.33 5.61
CA THR A 60 13.41 -2.82 5.19
C THR A 60 14.42 -3.95 4.99
N ALA A 61 14.44 -4.94 5.89
CA ALA A 61 15.30 -6.11 5.76
C ALA A 61 14.83 -7.08 4.66
N GLY A 62 13.52 -7.13 4.39
CA GLY A 62 12.93 -8.07 3.44
C GLY A 62 12.81 -7.58 2.00
N SER A 63 12.90 -6.26 1.75
CA SER A 63 12.62 -5.68 0.45
C SER A 63 13.52 -4.48 0.15
N ASP A 64 14.49 -4.66 -0.74
CA ASP A 64 15.38 -3.57 -1.19
C ASP A 64 14.59 -2.38 -1.73
N ALA A 65 13.48 -2.64 -2.42
CA ALA A 65 12.60 -1.60 -2.93
C ALA A 65 11.93 -0.82 -1.80
N PHE A 66 11.45 -1.49 -0.74
CA PHE A 66 10.93 -0.79 0.43
C PHE A 66 12.02 0.05 1.09
N ALA A 67 13.20 -0.53 1.32
CA ALA A 67 14.32 0.19 1.93
C ALA A 67 14.67 1.47 1.16
N GLN A 68 14.73 1.38 -0.18
CA GLN A 68 14.98 2.52 -1.05
C GLN A 68 13.87 3.59 -0.96
N TYR A 69 12.60 3.20 -1.11
CA TYR A 69 11.49 4.17 -1.14
C TYR A 69 11.18 4.75 0.26
N TRP A 70 11.43 3.98 1.32
CA TRP A 70 11.30 4.46 2.69
C TRP A 70 12.33 5.54 3.01
N ALA A 71 13.56 5.38 2.53
CA ALA A 71 14.62 6.37 2.66
C ALA A 71 14.41 7.61 1.78
N SER A 72 13.72 7.48 0.64
CA SER A 72 13.43 8.63 -0.22
C SER A 72 12.47 9.60 0.48
N GLN A 73 12.70 10.91 0.37
CA GLN A 73 11.81 11.95 0.91
C GLN A 73 10.77 12.39 -0.13
N ASP A 74 10.46 11.54 -1.10
CA ASP A 74 9.53 11.87 -2.16
C ASP A 74 8.13 12.14 -1.58
N VAL A 75 7.53 13.25 -1.98
CA VAL A 75 6.17 13.66 -1.64
C VAL A 75 5.30 13.47 -2.86
N PHE A 76 4.25 12.66 -2.74
CA PHE A 76 3.31 12.42 -3.82
C PHE A 76 1.97 13.08 -3.52
N GLU A 77 1.63 14.12 -4.27
CA GLU A 77 0.32 14.76 -4.22
C GLU A 77 -0.66 13.98 -5.12
N ARG A 78 -1.45 13.10 -4.51
CA ARG A 78 -2.78 12.67 -4.99
C ARG A 78 -3.40 11.74 -3.96
N GLU A 79 -4.64 11.97 -3.56
CA GLU A 79 -5.46 10.96 -2.89
C GLU A 79 -6.33 10.25 -3.96
N GLY A 80 -6.30 8.92 -4.02
CA GLY A 80 -7.11 8.14 -4.95
C GLY A 80 -6.59 8.07 -6.40
N GLY A 81 -7.55 8.00 -7.34
CA GLY A 81 -7.34 7.85 -8.79
C GLY A 81 -7.48 6.42 -9.29
N LEU A 82 -7.22 6.22 -10.59
CA LEU A 82 -7.33 4.92 -11.25
C LEU A 82 -6.52 3.85 -10.51
N ARG A 83 -7.02 2.63 -10.51
CA ARG A 83 -6.43 1.42 -9.94
C ARG A 83 -6.54 0.33 -10.95
N GLU A 84 -5.39 -0.16 -11.38
CA GLU A 84 -5.28 -1.12 -12.43
C GLU A 84 -4.63 -2.39 -11.90
N PHE A 85 -5.22 -3.52 -12.22
CA PHE A 85 -4.77 -4.82 -11.78
C PHE A 85 -4.77 -5.80 -12.93
N ASP A 86 -3.71 -6.57 -13.09
CA ASP A 86 -3.66 -7.69 -14.04
C ASP A 86 -4.11 -8.96 -13.30
N HIS A 87 -5.44 -9.16 -13.25
CA HIS A 87 -6.04 -10.27 -12.50
C HIS A 87 -5.84 -11.60 -13.23
N PRO A 88 -5.33 -12.65 -12.57
CA PRO A 88 -4.96 -13.91 -13.23
C PRO A 88 -6.13 -14.60 -13.93
N GLN A 89 -7.36 -14.39 -13.46
CA GLN A 89 -8.57 -15.03 -14.03
C GLN A 89 -9.45 -14.07 -14.84
N HIS A 90 -9.27 -12.75 -14.68
CA HIS A 90 -10.19 -11.75 -15.24
C HIS A 90 -9.49 -10.73 -16.14
N GLY A 91 -8.18 -10.90 -16.38
CA GLY A 91 -7.38 -9.98 -17.17
C GLY A 91 -7.25 -8.62 -16.51
N ARG A 92 -7.09 -7.58 -17.33
CA ARG A 92 -6.94 -6.21 -16.89
C ARG A 92 -8.24 -5.70 -16.25
N LEU A 93 -8.17 -5.33 -14.98
CA LEU A 93 -9.25 -4.70 -14.24
C LEU A 93 -8.89 -3.26 -13.92
N VAL A 94 -9.82 -2.34 -14.16
CA VAL A 94 -9.66 -0.91 -13.91
C VAL A 94 -10.74 -0.46 -12.94
N TYR A 95 -10.35 0.30 -11.93
CA TYR A 95 -11.24 0.84 -10.90
C TYR A 95 -10.89 2.29 -10.62
N GLN A 96 -11.87 3.07 -10.22
CA GLN A 96 -11.63 4.36 -9.58
C GLN A 96 -11.52 4.16 -8.07
N GLN A 97 -10.42 4.63 -7.47
CA GLN A 97 -10.28 4.64 -6.00
C GLN A 97 -10.89 5.89 -5.39
N ILE A 98 -11.76 5.67 -4.41
CA ILE A 98 -12.30 6.70 -3.51
C ILE A 98 -11.76 6.43 -2.10
N THR A 99 -11.22 7.45 -1.44
CA THR A 99 -10.78 7.37 -0.05
C THR A 99 -11.66 8.26 0.81
N LEU A 100 -12.19 7.70 1.91
CA LEU A 100 -13.01 8.40 2.90
C LEU A 100 -12.30 8.34 4.25
N LYS A 101 -12.18 9.48 4.92
CA LYS A 101 -11.61 9.59 6.28
C LYS A 101 -12.72 10.01 7.26
N PRO A 102 -12.98 9.28 8.35
CA PRO A 102 -13.95 9.70 9.34
C PRO A 102 -13.44 10.91 10.14
N ALA A 103 -14.30 11.91 10.35
CA ALA A 103 -13.92 13.21 10.91
C ALA A 103 -13.23 13.18 12.29
N HIS A 104 -13.50 12.15 13.10
CA HIS A 104 -12.95 12.02 14.47
C HIS A 104 -12.17 10.71 14.68
N ARG A 105 -11.72 10.07 13.60
CA ARG A 105 -10.93 8.83 13.63
C ARG A 105 -9.83 8.89 12.58
N GLU A 106 -8.77 9.65 12.87
CA GLU A 106 -7.60 9.79 12.00
C GLU A 106 -6.83 8.48 11.80
N ASP A 107 -7.06 7.49 12.67
CA ASP A 107 -6.50 6.15 12.60
C ASP A 107 -7.18 5.25 11.55
N LEU A 108 -8.31 5.70 10.99
CA LEU A 108 -9.11 4.92 10.04
C LEU A 108 -9.27 5.62 8.70
N LYS A 109 -9.23 4.83 7.63
CA LYS A 109 -9.65 5.23 6.29
C LYS A 109 -10.42 4.11 5.62
N LEU A 110 -11.47 4.45 4.89
CA LEU A 110 -12.20 3.53 4.02
C LEU A 110 -11.74 3.78 2.59
N VAL A 111 -11.24 2.73 1.95
CA VAL A 111 -10.85 2.74 0.53
C VAL A 111 -11.87 1.93 -0.25
N VAL A 112 -12.50 2.54 -1.24
CA VAL A 112 -13.48 1.90 -2.13
C VAL A 112 -12.93 1.87 -3.55
N LEU A 113 -13.05 0.72 -4.20
CA LEU A 113 -12.73 0.53 -5.61
C LEU A 113 -14.03 0.33 -6.37
N VAL A 114 -14.43 1.32 -7.16
CA VAL A 114 -15.63 1.27 -7.99
C VAL A 114 -15.25 1.01 -9.45
N ARG A 115 -16.01 0.16 -10.14
CA ARG A 115 -15.98 0.12 -11.60
C ARG A 115 -16.94 1.18 -12.13
N ASP A 116 -16.63 1.74 -13.29
CA ASP A 116 -17.64 2.43 -14.09
C ASP A 116 -18.76 1.45 -14.51
#